data_AF-A0A2D5Y8S5-F1
#
_entry.id   AF-A0A2D5Y8S5-F1
#
_cell.length_a   1.000
_cell.length_b   1.000
_cell.length_c   1.000
_cell.angle_alpha   90.00
_cell.angle_beta   90.00
_cell.angle_gamma   90.00
#
_symmetry.space_group_name_H-M   'P 1'
#
loop_
_entity.id
_entity.type
_entity.pdbx_description
1 polymer ?
#
loop_
_entity_poly.entity_id
_entity_poly.type
_entity_poly.pdbx_seq_one_letter_code
_entity_poly.pdbx_strand_id
1 'polypeptide(L)'
;MKTLFEEDLKVEGYELPTTGLCYNLSQEDSNALISEGEWLLAEDELVAREGKEQQFLYLIVSGSVELSKKDEKGKQQVIANLGSGDTFGEVAFLRGHIASATSETRGLCILWRMNHDQLLEFIHNHGTIAGQLCLNLAGLLADRLQKENSVVSKVKMDLDVAISSLRTASEEDNLKTIALKELQSKVDSLNHATRVRKENLSKRSHFNWVSVSSLAVASLAIIGMAGLYNSYDHDAPDRLVTLTKELDNFKSNESFYLELKNRIEAENQELVIENSKVKALNNSISEELKSTKEQLSFRDNEYDSLKAKLMDTEEELASLISLEQEAQSEEMLTDVNPSDLYIPLIPQKFIYEIKEWTQKFSTLAFPCEVKVVNDPITLSDLTLSANVQVEVGSSVVVSGFHPVSEEYVVARQGDSDTFMASVHINNTDVMEVLAGKYVTHMKEMGKKISNPFMSSRFSQVDQNFSEED
;
A
#
# COMPACT_ATOMS: atom_id res chain seq x y z
N MET A 1 12.84 0.72 24.58
CA MET A 1 13.58 0.78 23.30
C MET A 1 14.13 2.17 23.12
N LYS A 2 15.43 2.27 22.86
CA LYS A 2 16.12 3.54 22.60
C LYS A 2 16.44 3.63 21.11
N THR A 3 16.11 4.73 20.45
CA THR A 3 16.55 5.00 19.09
C THR A 3 18.05 5.31 19.08
N LEU A 4 18.76 4.73 18.12
CA LEU A 4 20.18 4.98 17.87
C LEU A 4 20.33 5.84 16.62
N PHE A 5 21.37 6.69 16.62
CA PHE A 5 21.76 7.40 15.40
C PHE A 5 22.74 6.55 14.60
N GLU A 6 22.71 6.69 13.28
CA GLU A 6 23.61 5.99 12.35
C GLU A 6 25.09 6.20 12.70
N GLU A 7 25.43 7.40 13.17
CA GLU A 7 26.78 7.79 13.57
C GLU A 7 27.31 6.92 14.74
N ASP A 8 26.45 6.61 15.71
CA ASP A 8 26.81 5.77 16.86
C ASP A 8 27.10 4.32 16.45
N LEU A 9 26.40 3.82 15.42
CA LEU A 9 26.57 2.46 14.89
C LEU A 9 27.86 2.30 14.09
N LYS A 10 28.22 3.33 13.31
CA LYS A 10 29.47 3.37 12.56
C LYS A 10 30.70 3.40 13.47
N VAL A 11 30.61 4.08 14.62
CA VAL A 11 31.69 4.13 15.62
C VAL A 11 31.91 2.77 16.28
N GLU A 12 30.83 2.05 16.57
CA GLU A 12 30.88 0.71 17.18
C GLU A 12 31.11 -0.44 16.16
N GLY A 13 31.12 -0.13 14.85
CA GLY A 13 31.46 -1.08 13.80
C GLY A 13 30.36 -2.09 13.45
N TYR A 14 29.09 -1.74 13.68
CA TYR A 14 27.96 -2.60 13.30
C TYR A 14 27.61 -2.41 11.82
N GLU A 15 27.62 -3.50 11.06
CA GLU A 15 27.25 -3.53 9.64
C GLU A 15 25.94 -4.31 9.45
N LEU A 16 25.20 -3.98 8.38
CA LEU A 16 24.04 -4.78 8.00
C LEU A 16 24.48 -6.21 7.63
N PRO A 17 23.71 -7.24 8.03
CA PRO A 17 23.99 -8.61 7.62
C PRO A 17 23.88 -8.75 6.10
N THR A 18 24.66 -9.65 5.49
CA THR A 18 24.64 -9.89 4.02
C THR A 18 23.61 -10.96 3.59
N THR A 19 22.74 -11.35 4.51
CA THR A 19 21.76 -12.43 4.35
C THR A 19 20.34 -11.93 4.58
N GLY A 20 19.35 -12.75 4.22
CA GLY A 20 17.94 -12.44 4.47
C GLY A 20 17.48 -11.23 3.66
N LEU A 21 16.99 -10.20 4.34
CA LEU A 21 16.47 -8.98 3.70
C LEU A 21 17.53 -8.23 2.89
N CYS A 22 18.80 -8.31 3.30
CA CYS A 22 19.93 -7.60 2.69
C CYS A 22 20.72 -8.46 1.69
N TYR A 23 20.17 -9.61 1.30
CA TYR A 23 20.83 -10.50 0.35
C TYR A 23 21.07 -9.81 -1.00
N ASN A 24 22.25 -9.99 -1.58
CA ASN A 24 22.60 -9.44 -2.90
C ASN A 24 22.48 -7.91 -3.02
N LEU A 25 22.63 -7.18 -1.90
CA LEU A 25 22.82 -5.73 -1.91
C LEU A 25 24.31 -5.39 -2.02
N SER A 26 24.66 -4.41 -2.86
CA SER A 26 26.03 -3.89 -2.87
C SER A 26 26.30 -3.07 -1.60
N GLN A 27 27.56 -2.69 -1.36
CA GLN A 27 27.91 -1.85 -0.22
C GLN A 27 27.23 -0.47 -0.28
N GLU A 28 27.11 0.08 -1.49
CA GLU A 28 26.44 1.36 -1.73
C GLU A 28 24.93 1.24 -1.48
N ASP A 29 24.31 0.16 -1.95
CA ASP A 29 22.88 -0.10 -1.73
C ASP A 29 22.56 -0.36 -0.26
N SER A 30 23.47 -1.05 0.44
CA SER A 30 23.36 -1.30 1.87
C SER A 30 23.40 0.02 2.64
N ASN A 31 24.27 0.95 2.25
CA ASN A 31 24.33 2.27 2.89
C ASN A 31 23.04 3.08 2.69
N ALA A 32 22.42 3.01 1.52
CA ALA A 32 21.13 3.66 1.28
C ALA A 32 20.01 3.05 2.16
N LEU A 33 20.02 1.73 2.35
CA LEU A 33 19.07 1.07 3.25
C LEU A 33 19.31 1.43 4.73
N ILE A 34 20.59 1.60 5.12
CA ILE A 34 20.98 2.03 6.48
C ILE A 34 20.41 3.42 6.79
N SER A 35 20.48 4.35 5.86
CA SER A 35 20.07 5.76 6.06
C SER A 35 18.56 5.96 6.12
N GLU A 36 17.79 5.08 5.48
CA GLU A 36 16.33 5.24 5.31
C GLU A 36 15.50 4.55 6.41
N GLY A 37 16.15 3.71 7.23
CA GLY A 37 15.50 3.04 8.34
C GLY A 37 15.87 3.58 9.72
N GLU A 38 15.11 3.17 10.72
CA GLU A 38 15.33 3.53 12.11
C GLU A 38 16.08 2.43 12.85
N TRP A 39 17.04 2.85 13.68
CA TRP A 39 17.83 1.95 14.49
C TRP A 39 17.35 1.94 15.93
N LEU A 40 17.25 0.75 16.51
CA LEU A 40 16.75 0.52 17.85
C LEU A 40 17.72 -0.32 18.66
N LEU A 41 17.99 0.13 19.88
CA LEU A 41 18.60 -0.65 20.95
C LEU A 41 17.49 -1.14 21.90
N ALA A 42 17.43 -2.45 22.10
CA ALA A 42 16.49 -3.11 22.99
C ALA A 42 17.21 -4.18 23.81
N GLU A 43 16.88 -4.31 25.09
CA GLU A 43 17.46 -5.34 25.97
C GLU A 43 16.36 -5.95 26.83
N ASP A 44 16.05 -7.22 26.60
CA ASP A 44 14.95 -7.95 27.28
C ASP A 44 13.59 -7.20 27.23
N GLU A 45 13.34 -6.52 26.12
CA GLU A 45 12.14 -5.73 25.88
C GLU A 45 11.18 -6.41 24.89
N LEU A 46 9.88 -6.17 25.12
CA LEU A 46 8.79 -6.54 24.22
C LEU A 46 8.75 -5.59 23.01
N VAL A 47 8.95 -6.14 21.81
CA VAL A 47 8.97 -5.36 20.57
C VAL A 47 7.57 -5.27 19.96
N ALA A 48 6.86 -6.39 19.84
CA ALA A 48 5.49 -6.44 19.36
C ALA A 48 4.68 -7.47 20.14
N ARG A 49 3.36 -7.24 20.26
CA ARG A 49 2.45 -8.13 20.98
C ARG A 49 1.44 -8.72 20.00
N GLU A 50 1.25 -10.03 20.07
CA GLU A 50 0.24 -10.74 19.27
C GLU A 50 -1.13 -10.04 19.34
N GLY A 51 -1.73 -9.83 18.17
CA GLY A 51 -3.07 -9.22 18.05
C GLY A 51 -3.11 -7.72 18.31
N LYS A 52 -1.97 -7.07 18.55
CA LYS A 52 -1.84 -5.61 18.60
C LYS A 52 -1.34 -5.07 17.27
N GLU A 53 -1.53 -3.76 17.10
CA GLU A 53 -1.07 -3.05 15.93
C GLU A 53 0.46 -3.03 15.85
N GLN A 54 1.00 -3.26 14.66
CA GLN A 54 2.42 -3.29 14.35
C GLN A 54 2.60 -2.92 12.87
N GLN A 55 3.25 -1.79 12.63
CA GLN A 55 3.38 -1.20 11.29
C GLN A 55 4.80 -1.31 10.70
N PHE A 56 5.74 -1.84 11.48
CA PHE A 56 7.16 -1.89 11.10
C PHE A 56 7.58 -3.28 10.68
N LEU A 57 8.45 -3.33 9.67
CA LEU A 57 9.33 -4.46 9.37
C LEU A 57 10.57 -4.34 10.24
N TYR A 58 11.04 -5.45 10.82
CA TYR A 58 12.24 -5.46 11.66
C TYR A 58 13.30 -6.43 11.12
N LEU A 59 14.55 -5.99 11.10
CA LEU A 59 15.74 -6.77 10.83
C LEU A 59 16.61 -6.82 12.09
N ILE A 60 17.05 -8.03 12.46
CA ILE A 60 17.97 -8.21 13.58
C ILE A 60 19.39 -8.03 13.06
N VAL A 61 20.04 -6.95 13.47
CA VAL A 61 21.44 -6.67 13.10
C VAL A 61 22.38 -7.31 14.10
N SER A 62 22.00 -7.33 15.37
CA SER A 62 22.73 -8.06 16.42
C SER A 62 21.80 -8.51 17.53
N GLY A 63 22.14 -9.61 18.20
CA GLY A 63 21.36 -10.19 19.29
C GLY A 63 20.35 -11.26 18.85
N SER A 64 19.33 -11.49 19.66
CA SER A 64 18.32 -12.52 19.43
C SER A 64 16.91 -12.09 19.84
N VAL A 65 15.90 -12.56 19.09
CA VAL A 65 14.48 -12.26 19.34
C VAL A 65 13.70 -13.56 19.42
N GLU A 66 12.97 -13.73 20.50
CA GLU A 66 12.07 -14.86 20.70
C GLU A 66 10.67 -14.50 20.18
N LEU A 67 10.13 -15.36 19.30
CA LEU A 67 8.76 -15.29 18.83
C LEU A 67 7.89 -16.29 19.60
N SER A 68 6.78 -15.81 20.14
CA SER A 68 5.84 -16.62 20.90
C SER A 68 4.38 -16.30 20.58
N LYS A 69 3.49 -17.28 20.75
CA LYS A 69 2.03 -17.11 20.65
C LYS A 69 1.36 -17.55 21.93
N LYS A 70 0.17 -17.01 22.19
CA LYS A 70 -0.69 -17.54 23.24
C LYS A 70 -1.40 -18.79 22.75
N ASP A 71 -1.28 -19.86 23.51
CA ASP A 71 -2.15 -21.03 23.40
C ASP A 71 -3.53 -20.72 24.00
N GLU A 72 -4.52 -21.59 23.80
CA GLU A 72 -5.92 -21.41 24.22
C GLU A 72 -6.08 -21.24 25.73
N LYS A 73 -5.14 -21.79 26.50
CA LYS A 73 -5.07 -21.64 27.96
C LYS A 73 -4.46 -20.30 28.39
N GLY A 74 -4.16 -19.41 27.45
CA GLY A 74 -3.50 -18.12 27.66
C GLY A 74 -2.00 -18.22 27.97
N LYS A 75 -1.41 -19.43 27.89
CA LYS A 75 0.02 -19.65 28.16
C LYS A 75 0.84 -19.33 26.91
N GLN A 76 1.97 -18.68 27.11
CA GLN A 76 2.88 -18.32 26.03
C GLN A 76 3.69 -19.55 25.56
N GLN A 77 3.63 -19.85 24.27
CA GLN A 77 4.40 -20.91 23.62
C GLN A 77 5.38 -20.28 22.63
N VAL A 78 6.66 -20.64 22.74
CA VAL A 78 7.71 -20.21 21.81
C VAL A 78 7.55 -20.95 20.48
N ILE A 79 7.58 -20.19 19.39
CA ILE A 79 7.44 -20.67 18.01
C ILE A 79 8.79 -20.72 17.32
N ALA A 80 9.62 -19.70 17.53
CA ALA A 80 10.92 -19.57 16.89
C ALA A 80 11.83 -18.64 17.69
N ASN A 81 13.14 -18.89 17.62
CA ASN A 81 14.17 -17.97 18.07
C ASN A 81 14.88 -17.45 16.81
N LEU A 82 14.92 -16.14 16.67
CA LEU A 82 15.53 -15.43 15.55
C LEU A 82 16.85 -14.83 15.98
N GLY A 83 17.83 -14.83 15.07
CA GLY A 83 19.16 -14.28 15.31
C GLY A 83 19.53 -13.19 14.30
N SER A 84 20.78 -12.75 14.35
CA SER A 84 21.35 -11.81 13.38
C SER A 84 21.08 -12.24 11.94
N GLY A 85 20.60 -11.31 11.10
CA GLY A 85 20.21 -11.55 9.72
C GLY A 85 18.76 -11.99 9.52
N ASP A 86 18.06 -12.37 10.58
CA ASP A 86 16.64 -12.71 10.49
C ASP A 86 15.75 -11.47 10.50
N THR A 87 14.62 -11.59 9.81
CA THR A 87 13.60 -10.55 9.69
C THR A 87 12.32 -11.00 10.38
N PHE A 88 11.60 -10.09 11.04
CA PHE A 88 10.28 -10.37 11.60
C PHE A 88 9.31 -9.20 11.43
N GLY A 89 8.03 -9.50 11.61
CA GLY A 89 6.98 -8.51 11.45
C GLY A 89 6.51 -8.32 10.01
N GLU A 90 7.06 -9.09 9.06
CA GLU A 90 6.77 -9.02 7.63
C GLU A 90 5.29 -9.27 7.31
N VAL A 91 4.63 -10.18 8.05
CA VAL A 91 3.23 -10.50 7.83
C VAL A 91 2.33 -9.33 8.23
N ALA A 92 2.62 -8.69 9.36
CA ALA A 92 1.87 -7.52 9.82
C ALA A 92 2.12 -6.32 8.89
N PHE A 93 3.37 -6.14 8.48
CA PHE A 93 3.78 -5.11 7.53
C PHE A 93 3.01 -5.19 6.20
N LEU A 94 2.81 -6.41 5.65
CA LEU A 94 2.17 -6.61 4.35
C LEU A 94 0.64 -6.79 4.38
N ARG A 95 0.04 -7.29 5.47
CA ARG A 95 -1.35 -7.80 5.49
C ARG A 95 -2.29 -7.13 6.50
N GLY A 96 -2.03 -5.89 6.88
CA GLY A 96 -2.99 -5.07 7.64
C GLY A 96 -2.60 -4.80 9.09
N HIS A 97 -1.30 -4.62 9.33
CA HIS A 97 -0.73 -4.00 10.52
C HIS A 97 -1.09 -4.65 11.86
N ILE A 98 -1.44 -5.94 11.89
CA ILE A 98 -1.69 -6.69 13.12
C ILE A 98 -0.60 -7.73 13.31
N ALA A 99 0.10 -7.66 14.46
CA ALA A 99 1.15 -8.60 14.81
C ALA A 99 0.62 -10.04 14.89
N SER A 100 1.23 -10.93 14.12
CA SER A 100 0.85 -12.34 14.05
C SER A 100 1.35 -13.14 15.26
N ALA A 101 2.39 -12.67 15.95
CA ALA A 101 2.98 -13.28 17.13
C ALA A 101 3.51 -12.19 18.07
N THR A 102 3.86 -12.57 19.30
CA THR A 102 4.56 -11.72 20.25
C THR A 102 6.06 -11.86 20.04
N SER A 103 6.78 -10.75 19.92
CA SER A 103 8.23 -10.70 19.77
C SER A 103 8.87 -10.02 20.99
N GLU A 104 9.86 -10.68 21.57
CA GLU A 104 10.59 -10.21 22.74
C GLU A 104 12.08 -10.37 22.48
N THR A 105 12.85 -9.31 22.72
CA THR A 105 14.31 -9.36 22.64
C THR A 105 14.86 -10.20 23.80
N ARG A 106 15.96 -10.91 23.57
CA ARG A 106 16.65 -11.74 24.57
C ARG A 106 18.09 -11.27 24.65
N GLY A 107 18.44 -10.63 25.77
CA GLY A 107 19.66 -9.86 25.92
C GLY A 107 19.69 -8.59 25.05
N LEU A 108 20.88 -7.99 24.91
CA LEU A 108 21.09 -6.78 24.12
C LEU A 108 20.93 -7.07 22.63
N CYS A 109 20.03 -6.33 21.98
CA CYS A 109 19.71 -6.45 20.57
C CYS A 109 19.78 -5.09 19.86
N ILE A 110 20.36 -5.12 18.67
CA ILE A 110 20.34 -4.00 17.72
C ILE A 110 19.41 -4.39 16.58
N LEU A 111 18.36 -3.60 16.40
CA LEU A 111 17.34 -3.82 15.39
C LEU A 111 17.34 -2.65 14.42
N TRP A 112 17.17 -2.96 13.15
CA TRP A 112 16.82 -1.98 12.12
C TRP A 112 15.33 -2.15 11.80
N ARG A 113 14.59 -1.05 11.61
CA ARG A 113 13.18 -1.11 11.26
C ARG A 113 12.78 -0.07 10.22
N MET A 114 11.71 -0.38 9.49
CA MET A 114 11.13 0.49 8.47
C MET A 114 9.61 0.34 8.46
N ASN A 115 8.88 1.45 8.31
CA ASN A 115 7.43 1.47 8.14
C ASN A 115 7.03 1.55 6.65
N HIS A 116 5.73 1.56 6.38
CA HIS A 116 5.23 1.53 5.00
C HIS A 116 5.55 2.82 4.23
N ASP A 117 5.49 3.98 4.89
CA ASP A 117 5.75 5.28 4.25
C ASP A 117 7.23 5.40 3.88
N GLN A 118 8.13 5.00 4.77
CA GLN A 118 9.58 4.91 4.53
C GLN A 118 9.89 3.94 3.39
N LEU A 119 9.18 2.81 3.27
CA LEU A 119 9.36 1.91 2.14
C LEU A 119 8.94 2.56 0.82
N LEU A 120 7.82 3.29 0.80
CA LEU A 120 7.36 3.99 -0.41
C LEU A 120 8.32 5.10 -0.83
N GLU A 121 8.84 5.87 0.15
CA GLU A 121 9.87 6.87 -0.09
C GLU A 121 11.16 6.23 -0.60
N PHE A 122 11.57 5.10 -0.02
CA PHE A 122 12.71 4.32 -0.51
C PHE A 122 12.50 3.79 -1.93
N ILE A 123 11.29 3.36 -2.28
CA ILE A 123 10.95 2.96 -3.66
C ILE A 123 11.05 4.15 -4.61
N HIS A 124 10.62 5.34 -4.18
CA HIS A 124 10.69 6.55 -4.99
C HIS A 124 12.13 7.00 -5.24
N ASN A 125 12.94 7.04 -4.18
CA ASN A 125 14.32 7.55 -4.21
C ASN A 125 15.32 6.52 -4.77
N HIS A 126 15.06 5.22 -4.55
CA HIS A 126 16.00 4.13 -4.79
C HIS A 126 15.32 2.92 -5.48
N GLY A 127 14.52 3.16 -6.53
CA GLY A 127 13.64 2.16 -7.14
C GLY A 127 14.26 0.79 -7.48
N THR A 128 15.47 0.75 -8.03
CA THR A 128 16.16 -0.53 -8.33
C THR A 128 16.50 -1.31 -7.05
N ILE A 129 16.97 -0.61 -6.02
CA ILE A 129 17.38 -1.19 -4.73
C ILE A 129 16.14 -1.66 -3.96
N ALA A 130 15.10 -0.83 -3.93
CA ALA A 130 13.83 -1.17 -3.30
C ALA A 130 13.14 -2.37 -3.97
N GLY A 131 13.29 -2.51 -5.30
CA GLY A 131 12.86 -3.71 -6.03
C GLY A 131 13.59 -4.98 -5.55
N GLN A 132 14.91 -4.90 -5.35
CA GLN A 132 15.70 -6.01 -4.80
C GLN A 132 15.30 -6.34 -3.36
N LEU A 133 15.05 -5.32 -2.53
CA LEU A 133 14.55 -5.48 -1.16
C LEU A 133 13.21 -6.24 -1.13
N CYS A 134 12.27 -5.85 -2.00
CA CYS A 134 10.98 -6.53 -2.15
C CYS A 134 11.16 -7.99 -2.60
N LEU A 135 12.08 -8.26 -3.52
CA LEU A 135 12.37 -9.61 -3.99
C LEU A 135 12.98 -10.48 -2.88
N ASN A 136 13.88 -9.93 -2.08
CA ASN A 136 14.47 -10.62 -0.92
C ASN A 136 13.39 -10.94 0.13
N LEU A 137 12.49 -10.00 0.40
CA LEU A 137 11.37 -10.21 1.32
C LEU A 137 10.43 -11.32 0.81
N ALA A 138 10.12 -11.32 -0.50
CA ALA A 138 9.32 -12.36 -1.13
C ALA A 138 10.01 -13.73 -1.07
N GLY A 139 11.31 -13.79 -1.30
CA GLY A 139 12.13 -15.01 -1.17
C GLY A 139 12.11 -15.55 0.27
N LEU A 140 12.30 -14.69 1.26
CA LEU A 140 12.25 -15.05 2.67
C LEU A 140 10.88 -15.61 3.09
N LEU A 141 9.79 -15.01 2.60
CA LEU A 141 8.43 -15.53 2.79
C LEU A 141 8.21 -16.87 2.10
N ALA A 142 8.72 -17.03 0.87
CA ALA A 142 8.62 -18.27 0.11
C ALA A 142 9.38 -19.42 0.81
N ASP A 143 10.59 -19.15 1.31
CA ASP A 143 11.39 -20.10 2.09
C ASP A 143 10.69 -20.51 3.38
N ARG A 144 10.06 -19.57 4.08
CA ARG A 144 9.26 -19.85 5.28
C ARG A 144 8.06 -20.72 4.96
N LEU A 145 7.31 -20.40 3.91
CA LEU A 145 6.19 -21.21 3.44
C LEU A 145 6.63 -22.61 3.01
N GLN A 146 7.78 -22.74 2.34
CA GLN A 146 8.32 -24.03 1.93
C GLN A 146 8.78 -24.84 3.14
N LYS A 147 9.45 -24.22 4.12
CA LYS A 147 9.80 -24.87 5.40
C LYS A 147 8.55 -25.33 6.14
N GLU A 148 7.51 -24.50 6.25
CA GLU A 148 6.22 -24.90 6.85
C GLU A 148 5.55 -26.05 6.08
N ASN A 149 5.52 -25.99 4.75
CA ASN A 149 4.96 -27.06 3.90
C ASN A 149 5.80 -28.33 3.91
N SER A 150 7.12 -28.24 4.12
CA SER A 150 8.01 -29.40 4.23
C SER A 150 7.71 -30.21 5.49
N VAL A 151 7.29 -29.55 6.57
CA VAL A 151 6.83 -30.24 7.79
C VAL A 151 5.57 -31.02 7.49
N VAL A 152 4.61 -30.43 6.79
CA VAL A 152 3.38 -31.12 6.34
C VAL A 152 3.70 -32.28 5.40
N SER A 153 4.65 -32.08 4.48
CA SER A 153 5.07 -33.11 3.52
C SER A 153 5.84 -34.25 4.18
N LYS A 154 6.69 -33.94 5.16
CA LYS A 154 7.41 -34.94 5.98
C LYS A 154 6.44 -35.74 6.83
N VAL A 155 5.44 -35.07 7.41
CA VAL A 155 4.32 -35.74 8.12
C VAL A 155 3.56 -36.67 7.18
N LYS A 156 3.29 -36.24 5.95
CA LYS A 156 2.67 -37.11 4.93
C LYS A 156 3.57 -38.31 4.59
N MET A 157 4.86 -38.09 4.40
CA MET A 157 5.84 -39.14 4.11
C MET A 157 5.95 -40.15 5.25
N ASP A 158 6.03 -39.67 6.50
CA ASP A 158 6.08 -40.52 7.70
C ASP A 158 4.78 -41.32 7.85
N LEU A 159 3.63 -40.74 7.48
CA LEU A 159 2.35 -41.44 7.45
C LEU A 159 2.28 -42.50 6.34
N ASP A 160 2.80 -42.20 5.15
CA ASP A 160 2.87 -43.15 4.02
C ASP A 160 3.83 -44.32 4.33
N VAL A 161 4.97 -44.04 4.99
CA VAL A 161 5.92 -45.06 5.48
C VAL A 161 5.25 -45.93 6.54
N ALA A 162 4.51 -45.32 7.47
CA ALA A 162 3.80 -46.06 8.48
C ALA A 162 2.69 -46.95 7.88
N ILE A 163 1.90 -46.44 6.93
CA ILE A 163 0.88 -47.20 6.20
C ILE A 163 1.50 -48.34 5.37
N SER A 164 2.63 -48.12 4.72
CA SER A 164 3.31 -49.16 3.96
C SER A 164 3.89 -50.24 4.87
N SER A 165 4.45 -49.88 6.04
CA SER A 165 4.95 -50.82 7.04
C SER A 165 3.84 -51.72 7.63
N LEU A 166 2.62 -51.18 7.79
CA LEU A 166 1.45 -51.98 8.17
C LEU A 166 1.04 -52.98 7.08
N ARG A 167 1.21 -52.62 5.81
CA ARG A 167 0.87 -53.49 4.66
C ARG A 167 1.89 -54.60 4.45
N THR A 168 3.17 -54.36 4.77
CA THR A 168 4.25 -55.35 4.60
C THR A 168 4.53 -56.19 5.85
N ALA A 169 4.03 -55.81 7.02
CA ALA A 169 4.05 -56.67 8.20
C ALA A 169 3.27 -57.97 7.92
N SER A 170 3.99 -59.10 7.89
CA SER A 170 3.42 -60.43 7.65
C SER A 170 2.38 -60.82 8.72
N GLU A 171 1.61 -61.88 8.46
CA GLU A 171 0.57 -62.46 9.32
C GLU A 171 1.01 -62.92 10.73
N GLU A 172 2.20 -62.59 11.21
CA GLU A 172 2.53 -62.79 12.62
C GLU A 172 1.94 -61.67 13.48
N ASP A 173 0.88 -62.02 14.21
CA ASP A 173 0.10 -61.15 15.11
C ASP A 173 0.97 -60.22 15.97
N ASN A 174 2.14 -60.69 16.44
CA ASN A 174 2.97 -59.92 17.35
C ASN A 174 3.68 -58.73 16.67
N LEU A 175 4.12 -58.87 15.42
CA LEU A 175 4.77 -57.79 14.67
C LEU A 175 3.75 -56.75 14.20
N LYS A 176 2.54 -57.19 13.80
CA LYS A 176 1.42 -56.29 13.50
C LYS A 176 1.00 -55.49 14.72
N THR A 177 0.96 -56.11 15.91
CA THR A 177 0.61 -55.43 17.16
C THR A 177 1.64 -54.37 17.56
N ILE A 178 2.94 -54.64 17.37
CA ILE A 178 4.01 -53.66 17.64
C ILE A 178 3.97 -52.50 16.64
N ALA A 179 3.80 -52.80 15.34
CA ALA A 179 3.67 -51.78 14.30
C ALA A 179 2.42 -50.90 14.49
N LEU A 180 1.28 -51.51 14.85
CA LEU A 180 0.04 -50.81 15.20
C LEU A 180 0.23 -49.93 16.44
N LYS A 181 0.93 -50.41 17.47
CA LYS A 181 1.16 -49.65 18.71
C LYS A 181 2.12 -48.48 18.51
N GLU A 182 3.13 -48.62 17.66
CA GLU A 182 4.04 -47.53 17.28
C GLU A 182 3.31 -46.49 16.42
N LEU A 183 2.47 -46.93 15.49
CA LEU A 183 1.59 -46.06 14.72
C LEU A 183 0.56 -45.36 15.58
N GLN A 184 -0.05 -46.05 16.53
CA GLN A 184 -1.01 -45.47 17.45
C GLN A 184 -0.34 -44.44 18.35
N SER A 185 0.87 -44.72 18.85
CA SER A 185 1.67 -43.73 19.59
C SER A 185 2.05 -42.51 18.74
N LYS A 186 2.40 -42.69 17.46
CA LYS A 186 2.73 -41.58 16.53
C LYS A 186 1.46 -40.81 16.11
N VAL A 187 0.35 -41.49 15.84
CA VAL A 187 -0.96 -40.90 15.54
C VAL A 187 -1.53 -40.17 16.76
N ASP A 188 -1.32 -40.65 17.98
CA ASP A 188 -1.72 -39.95 19.20
C ASP A 188 -0.87 -38.69 19.43
N SER A 189 0.43 -38.73 19.12
CA SER A 189 1.28 -37.54 19.13
C SER A 189 0.87 -36.52 18.06
N LEU A 190 0.43 -36.99 16.88
CA LEU A 190 -0.12 -36.18 15.79
C LEU A 190 -1.50 -35.61 16.14
N ASN A 191 -2.38 -36.39 16.78
CA ASN A 191 -3.68 -35.94 17.27
C ASN A 191 -3.50 -34.89 18.36
N HIS A 192 -2.49 -35.01 19.23
CA HIS A 192 -2.14 -33.95 20.18
C HIS A 192 -1.63 -32.68 19.48
N ALA A 193 -0.77 -32.80 18.47
CA ALA A 193 -0.24 -31.65 17.72
C ALA A 193 -1.28 -30.96 16.82
N THR A 194 -2.29 -31.70 16.35
CA THR A 194 -3.36 -31.19 15.46
C THR A 194 -4.62 -30.78 16.21
N ARG A 195 -4.94 -31.38 17.36
CA ARG A 195 -6.04 -30.94 18.24
C ARG A 195 -5.78 -29.55 18.83
N VAL A 196 -4.55 -29.29 19.27
CA VAL A 196 -4.09 -27.95 19.71
C VAL A 196 -4.22 -26.90 18.58
N ARG A 197 -4.23 -27.34 17.32
CA ARG A 197 -4.41 -26.47 16.16
C ARG A 197 -5.89 -26.31 15.76
N LYS A 198 -6.75 -27.30 16.05
CA LYS A 198 -8.17 -27.33 15.65
C LYS A 198 -9.07 -26.51 16.58
N GLU A 199 -8.77 -26.44 17.88
CA GLU A 199 -9.57 -25.65 18.84
C GLU A 199 -9.32 -24.12 18.67
N ASN A 200 -8.11 -23.72 18.27
CA ASN A 200 -7.67 -22.34 17.99
C ASN A 200 -8.30 -21.69 16.74
N LEU A 201 -8.94 -22.49 15.89
CA LEU A 201 -9.44 -22.06 14.57
C LEU A 201 -10.92 -21.67 14.56
N SER A 202 -11.64 -21.78 15.69
CA SER A 202 -13.08 -21.50 15.77
C SER A 202 -13.46 -19.99 15.82
N LYS A 203 -12.49 -19.06 15.72
CA LYS A 203 -12.75 -17.61 15.85
C LYS A 203 -12.13 -16.69 14.78
N ARG A 204 -11.62 -17.20 13.64
CA ARG A 204 -11.12 -16.33 12.54
C ARG A 204 -11.66 -16.77 11.19
N SER A 205 -12.24 -15.83 10.44
CA SER A 205 -13.14 -16.11 9.32
C SER A 205 -12.50 -16.35 7.95
N HIS A 206 -11.18 -16.46 7.80
CA HIS A 206 -10.59 -16.72 6.47
C HIS A 206 -9.30 -17.52 6.55
N PHE A 207 -9.37 -18.87 6.48
CA PHE A 207 -8.25 -19.70 6.01
C PHE A 207 -8.66 -21.12 5.58
N ASN A 208 -7.89 -21.69 4.63
CA ASN A 208 -8.14 -22.91 3.83
C ASN A 208 -8.56 -24.17 4.62
N TRP A 209 -9.78 -24.67 4.37
CA TRP A 209 -10.38 -25.86 5.01
C TRP A 209 -9.93 -27.21 4.40
N VAL A 210 -9.24 -27.19 3.24
CA VAL A 210 -8.91 -28.40 2.45
C VAL A 210 -7.93 -29.35 3.16
N SER A 211 -7.08 -28.86 4.07
CA SER A 211 -6.06 -29.68 4.76
C SER A 211 -6.55 -30.41 6.01
N VAL A 212 -7.65 -29.97 6.63
CA VAL A 212 -8.17 -30.55 7.88
C VAL A 212 -9.19 -31.67 7.61
N SER A 213 -9.96 -31.54 6.53
CA SER A 213 -11.00 -32.50 6.15
C SER A 213 -10.40 -33.84 5.65
N SER A 214 -9.25 -33.80 4.98
CA SER A 214 -8.57 -35.00 4.47
C SER A 214 -7.97 -35.87 5.59
N LEU A 215 -7.52 -35.26 6.69
CA LEU A 215 -6.92 -35.97 7.81
C LEU A 215 -7.96 -36.65 8.72
N ALA A 216 -9.12 -36.01 8.92
CA ALA A 216 -10.22 -36.58 9.70
C ALA A 216 -10.81 -37.85 9.06
N VAL A 217 -10.94 -37.85 7.73
CA VAL A 217 -11.42 -39.00 6.95
C VAL A 217 -10.44 -40.18 7.03
N ALA A 218 -9.13 -39.92 7.02
CA ALA A 218 -8.12 -40.96 7.17
C ALA A 218 -8.12 -41.61 8.56
N SER A 219 -8.28 -40.83 9.63
CA SER A 219 -8.39 -41.35 11.00
C SER A 219 -9.65 -42.19 11.25
N LEU A 220 -10.79 -41.82 10.65
CA LEU A 220 -12.04 -42.57 10.78
C LEU A 220 -12.02 -43.88 9.99
N ALA A 221 -11.35 -43.91 8.83
CA ALA A 221 -11.16 -45.14 8.07
C ALA A 221 -10.36 -46.19 8.86
N ILE A 222 -9.35 -45.77 9.63
CA ILE A 222 -8.54 -46.66 10.48
C ILE A 222 -9.36 -47.20 11.66
N ILE A 223 -10.19 -46.35 12.30
CA ILE A 223 -11.07 -46.76 13.40
C ILE A 223 -12.18 -47.71 12.93
N GLY A 224 -12.78 -47.45 11.76
CA GLY A 224 -13.77 -48.33 11.14
C GLY A 224 -13.20 -49.71 10.79
N MET A 225 -11.93 -49.76 10.39
CA MET A 225 -11.22 -51.01 10.10
C MET A 225 -10.93 -51.84 11.36
N ALA A 226 -10.63 -51.18 12.49
CA ALA A 226 -10.44 -51.82 13.79
C ALA A 226 -11.75 -52.36 14.40
N GLY A 227 -12.88 -51.66 14.17
CA GLY A 227 -14.21 -52.12 14.59
C GLY A 227 -14.68 -53.38 13.85
N LEU A 228 -14.32 -53.51 12.57
CA LEU A 228 -14.61 -54.71 11.77
C LEU A 228 -13.77 -55.94 12.21
N TYR A 229 -12.54 -55.72 12.69
CA TYR A 229 -11.62 -56.79 13.11
C TYR A 229 -12.02 -57.45 14.45
N ASN A 230 -12.57 -56.68 15.40
CA ASN A 230 -13.03 -57.19 16.70
C ASN A 230 -14.37 -57.94 16.66
N SER A 231 -14.98 -58.13 15.49
CA SER A 231 -16.28 -58.82 15.33
C SER A 231 -16.18 -60.35 15.23
N TYR A 232 -14.99 -60.93 15.40
CA TYR A 232 -14.70 -62.35 15.18
C TYR A 232 -14.24 -63.08 16.46
N ASP A 233 -14.92 -62.94 17.61
CA ASP A 233 -14.92 -64.00 18.65
C ASP A 233 -16.11 -63.92 19.64
N HIS A 234 -16.50 -65.08 20.17
CA HIS A 234 -17.79 -65.52 20.70
C HIS A 234 -18.19 -65.01 22.11
N ASP A 235 -19.34 -64.31 22.26
CA ASP A 235 -20.34 -64.48 23.37
C ASP A 235 -21.58 -63.56 23.15
N ALA A 236 -22.80 -64.12 23.10
CA ALA A 236 -24.03 -63.42 22.66
C ALA A 236 -25.23 -63.75 23.57
N PRO A 237 -25.65 -62.82 24.45
CA PRO A 237 -26.89 -62.07 24.20
C PRO A 237 -26.93 -60.60 24.67
N ASP A 238 -26.11 -60.17 25.63
CA ASP A 238 -26.12 -58.80 26.18
C ASP A 238 -25.49 -57.77 25.20
N ARG A 239 -24.62 -58.28 24.32
CA ARG A 239 -23.99 -57.50 23.26
C ARG A 239 -24.95 -57.16 22.13
N LEU A 240 -26.02 -57.93 21.89
CA LEU A 240 -26.96 -57.69 20.79
C LEU A 240 -27.75 -56.39 20.99
N VAL A 241 -28.17 -56.09 22.23
CA VAL A 241 -28.85 -54.82 22.55
C VAL A 241 -27.92 -53.62 22.41
N THR A 242 -26.64 -53.80 22.79
CA THR A 242 -25.61 -52.76 22.69
C THR A 242 -25.19 -52.52 21.23
N LEU A 243 -25.01 -53.59 20.44
CA LEU A 243 -24.73 -53.56 19.00
C LEU A 243 -25.89 -52.98 18.20
N THR A 244 -27.15 -53.22 18.58
CA THR A 244 -28.30 -52.61 17.90
C THR A 244 -28.31 -51.09 18.10
N LYS A 245 -27.95 -50.64 19.31
CA LYS A 245 -27.85 -49.22 19.67
C LYS A 245 -26.64 -48.55 19.01
N GLU A 246 -25.51 -49.24 18.90
CA GLU A 246 -24.34 -48.78 18.15
C GLU A 246 -24.60 -48.79 16.64
N LEU A 247 -25.31 -49.77 16.09
CA LEU A 247 -25.67 -49.84 14.66
C LEU A 247 -26.59 -48.68 14.24
N ASP A 248 -27.54 -48.28 15.09
CA ASP A 248 -28.36 -47.09 14.86
C ASP A 248 -27.52 -45.80 14.93
N ASN A 249 -26.54 -45.74 15.85
CA ASN A 249 -25.61 -44.62 15.95
C ASN A 249 -24.66 -44.56 14.73
N PHE A 250 -24.26 -45.72 14.19
CA PHE A 250 -23.45 -45.82 12.97
C PHE A 250 -24.24 -45.45 11.72
N LYS A 251 -25.50 -45.88 11.59
CA LYS A 251 -26.39 -45.43 10.51
C LYS A 251 -26.65 -43.93 10.55
N SER A 252 -26.82 -43.37 11.74
CA SER A 252 -26.95 -41.92 11.93
C SER A 252 -25.66 -41.17 11.61
N ASN A 253 -24.50 -41.77 11.89
CA ASN A 253 -23.20 -41.22 11.46
C ASN A 253 -23.04 -41.30 9.94
N GLU A 254 -23.33 -42.44 9.31
CA GLU A 254 -23.23 -42.62 7.86
C GLU A 254 -24.12 -41.63 7.10
N SER A 255 -25.37 -41.45 7.52
CA SER A 255 -26.27 -40.47 6.92
C SER A 255 -25.79 -39.03 7.12
N PHE A 256 -25.26 -38.70 8.30
CA PHE A 256 -24.63 -37.41 8.57
C PHE A 256 -23.42 -37.15 7.65
N TYR A 257 -22.55 -38.13 7.44
CA TYR A 257 -21.40 -38.00 6.54
C TYR A 257 -21.83 -37.91 5.07
N LEU A 258 -22.88 -38.62 4.67
CA LEU A 258 -23.43 -38.53 3.32
C LEU A 258 -24.00 -37.14 3.05
N GLU A 259 -24.71 -36.56 4.02
CA GLU A 259 -25.23 -35.19 3.93
C GLU A 259 -24.10 -34.16 3.88
N LEU A 260 -23.07 -34.34 4.71
CA LEU A 260 -21.88 -33.48 4.71
C LEU A 260 -21.14 -33.55 3.38
N LYS A 261 -20.95 -34.74 2.82
CA LYS A 261 -20.33 -34.95 1.52
C LYS A 261 -21.11 -34.24 0.42
N ASN A 262 -22.43 -34.40 0.38
CA ASN A 262 -23.28 -33.76 -0.62
C ASN A 262 -23.22 -32.22 -0.52
N ARG A 263 -23.13 -31.69 0.71
CA ARG A 263 -22.97 -30.24 0.94
C ARG A 263 -21.62 -29.72 0.43
N ILE A 264 -20.54 -30.45 0.72
CA ILE A 264 -19.19 -30.11 0.26
C ILE A 264 -19.10 -30.21 -1.28
N GLU A 265 -19.73 -31.20 -1.89
CA GLU A 265 -19.78 -31.34 -3.35
C GLU A 265 -20.56 -30.19 -3.99
N ALA A 266 -21.68 -29.76 -3.39
CA ALA A 266 -22.44 -28.60 -3.84
C ALA A 266 -21.64 -27.28 -3.72
N GLU A 267 -21.00 -27.04 -2.58
CA GLU A 267 -20.15 -25.84 -2.39
C GLU A 267 -18.96 -25.84 -3.34
N ASN A 268 -18.33 -27.00 -3.60
CA ASN A 268 -17.25 -27.10 -4.59
C ASN A 268 -17.72 -26.77 -6.01
N GLN A 269 -18.92 -27.22 -6.40
CA GLN A 269 -19.49 -26.87 -7.70
C GLN A 269 -19.76 -25.37 -7.81
N GLU A 270 -20.26 -24.75 -6.75
CA GLU A 270 -20.49 -23.31 -6.68
C GLU A 270 -19.18 -22.51 -6.79
N LEU A 271 -18.14 -22.93 -6.05
CA LEU A 271 -16.81 -22.34 -6.13
C LEU A 271 -16.19 -22.46 -7.52
N VAL A 272 -16.38 -23.59 -8.21
CA VAL A 272 -15.90 -23.77 -9.59
C VAL A 272 -16.58 -22.76 -10.53
N ILE A 273 -17.89 -22.55 -10.37
CA ILE A 273 -18.66 -21.57 -11.15
C ILE A 273 -18.16 -20.15 -10.85
N GLU A 274 -18.00 -19.79 -9.58
CA GLU A 274 -17.51 -18.46 -9.19
C GLU A 274 -16.10 -18.20 -9.72
N ASN A 275 -15.19 -19.17 -9.63
CA ASN A 275 -13.83 -19.06 -10.14
C ASN A 275 -13.81 -18.90 -11.67
N SER A 276 -14.73 -19.57 -12.38
CA SER A 276 -14.90 -19.37 -13.83
C SER A 276 -15.36 -17.96 -14.19
N LYS A 277 -16.25 -17.36 -13.39
CA LYS A 277 -16.70 -15.96 -13.55
C LYS A 277 -15.57 -14.98 -13.27
N VAL A 278 -14.83 -15.17 -12.18
CA VAL A 278 -13.67 -14.36 -11.82
C VAL A 278 -12.63 -14.40 -12.94
N LYS A 279 -12.36 -15.58 -13.50
CA LYS A 279 -11.44 -15.73 -14.64
C LYS A 279 -11.93 -14.97 -15.89
N ALA A 280 -13.22 -15.01 -16.18
CA ALA A 280 -13.80 -14.25 -17.30
C ALA A 280 -13.68 -12.73 -17.09
N LEU A 281 -13.99 -12.25 -15.87
CA LEU A 281 -13.82 -10.83 -15.50
C LEU A 281 -12.36 -10.39 -15.62
N ASN A 282 -11.42 -11.21 -15.15
CA ASN A 282 -10.00 -10.88 -15.19
C ASN A 282 -9.48 -10.76 -16.62
N ASN A 283 -9.98 -11.60 -17.53
CA ASN A 283 -9.67 -11.49 -18.96
C ASN A 283 -10.23 -10.19 -19.55
N SER A 284 -11.48 -9.81 -19.22
CA SER A 284 -12.09 -8.55 -19.67
C SER A 284 -11.29 -7.33 -19.20
N ILE A 285 -10.93 -7.29 -17.91
CA ILE A 285 -10.12 -6.21 -17.33
C ILE A 285 -8.74 -6.15 -18.01
N SER A 286 -8.15 -7.30 -18.32
CA SER A 286 -6.86 -7.36 -19.02
C SER A 286 -6.95 -6.78 -20.43
N GLU A 287 -8.05 -7.01 -21.15
CA GLU A 287 -8.29 -6.41 -22.47
C GLU A 287 -8.52 -4.91 -22.39
N GLU A 288 -9.32 -4.43 -21.43
CA GLU A 288 -9.53 -3.00 -21.19
C GLU A 288 -8.22 -2.28 -20.82
N LEU A 289 -7.39 -2.89 -19.97
CA LEU A 289 -6.10 -2.33 -19.57
C LEU A 289 -5.13 -2.25 -20.74
N LYS A 290 -5.15 -3.26 -21.64
CA LYS A 290 -4.38 -3.22 -22.88
C LYS A 290 -4.82 -2.07 -23.78
N SER A 291 -6.13 -1.90 -23.99
CA SER A 291 -6.66 -0.80 -24.80
C SER A 291 -6.32 0.58 -24.22
N THR A 292 -6.45 0.73 -22.90
CA THR A 292 -6.12 1.99 -22.20
C THR A 292 -4.63 2.31 -22.32
N LYS A 293 -3.76 1.30 -22.23
CA LYS A 293 -2.31 1.47 -22.40
C LYS A 293 -1.93 1.88 -23.83
N GLU A 294 -2.62 1.34 -24.84
CA GLU A 294 -2.44 1.75 -26.23
C GLU A 294 -2.86 3.21 -26.46
N GLN A 295 -3.97 3.65 -25.85
CA GLN A 295 -4.40 5.05 -25.89
C GLN A 295 -3.43 6.01 -25.19
N LEU A 296 -2.87 5.61 -24.03
CA LEU A 296 -1.85 6.39 -23.34
C LEU A 296 -0.59 6.55 -24.19
N SER A 297 -0.11 5.47 -24.81
CA SER A 297 1.03 5.52 -25.73
C SER A 297 0.78 6.48 -26.91
N PHE A 298 -0.43 6.49 -27.46
CA PHE A 298 -0.80 7.45 -28.50
C PHE A 298 -0.74 8.90 -28.00
N ARG A 299 -1.29 9.18 -26.81
CA ARG A 299 -1.24 10.51 -26.19
C ARG A 299 0.18 10.97 -25.84
N ASP A 300 1.04 10.07 -25.38
CA ASP A 300 2.43 10.38 -25.06
C ASP A 300 3.18 10.81 -26.33
N ASN A 301 2.98 10.11 -27.45
CA ASN A 301 3.54 10.49 -28.74
C ASN A 301 3.01 11.86 -29.23
N GLU A 302 1.72 12.15 -28.99
CA GLU A 302 1.13 13.44 -29.33
C GLU A 302 1.72 14.56 -28.47
N TYR A 303 1.91 14.32 -27.17
CA TYR A 303 2.57 15.25 -26.25
C TYR A 303 4.01 15.54 -26.66
N ASP A 304 4.80 14.52 -26.98
CA ASP A 304 6.18 14.69 -27.44
C ASP A 304 6.26 15.48 -28.75
N SER A 305 5.34 15.23 -29.68
CA SER A 305 5.21 16.01 -30.92
C SER A 305 4.86 17.46 -30.66
N LEU A 306 3.92 17.72 -29.75
CA LEU A 306 3.52 19.09 -29.38
C LEU A 306 4.65 19.83 -28.67
N LYS A 307 5.40 19.14 -27.82
CA LYS A 307 6.56 19.67 -27.12
C LYS A 307 7.71 20.02 -28.07
N ALA A 308 7.96 19.20 -29.10
CA ALA A 308 8.93 19.51 -30.15
C ALA A 308 8.53 20.78 -30.91
N LYS A 309 7.25 20.91 -31.31
CA LYS A 309 6.74 22.13 -31.96
C LYS A 309 6.88 23.36 -31.07
N LEU A 310 6.61 23.23 -29.77
CA LEU A 310 6.78 24.32 -28.83
C LEU A 310 8.24 24.78 -28.80
N MET A 311 9.18 23.84 -28.73
CA MET A 311 10.61 24.14 -28.73
C MET A 311 11.06 24.83 -30.03
N ASP A 312 10.57 24.38 -31.19
CA ASP A 312 10.83 25.05 -32.47
C ASP A 312 10.28 26.49 -32.47
N THR A 313 9.06 26.70 -31.96
CA THR A 313 8.47 28.06 -31.87
C THR A 313 9.17 28.95 -30.86
N GLU A 314 9.69 28.40 -29.76
CA GLU A 314 10.50 29.14 -28.78
C GLU A 314 11.84 29.59 -29.39
N GLU A 315 12.46 28.74 -30.22
CA GLU A 315 13.69 29.09 -30.95
C GLU A 315 13.43 30.15 -32.03
N GLU A 316 12.33 30.03 -32.78
CA GLU A 316 11.90 31.06 -33.73
C GLU A 316 11.65 32.40 -33.02
N LEU A 317 10.94 32.41 -31.89
CA LEU A 317 10.72 33.60 -31.08
C LEU A 317 12.03 34.21 -30.58
N ALA A 318 12.97 33.40 -30.08
CA ALA A 318 14.27 33.88 -29.63
C ALA A 318 15.06 34.54 -30.78
N SER A 319 14.95 34.00 -31.99
CA SER A 319 15.56 34.57 -33.19
C SER A 319 14.93 35.92 -33.58
N LEU A 320 13.60 36.03 -33.51
CA LEU A 320 12.87 37.27 -33.78
C LEU A 320 13.17 38.34 -32.75
N ILE A 321 13.24 37.98 -31.47
CA ILE A 321 13.64 38.89 -30.38
C ILE A 321 15.06 39.40 -30.61
N SER A 322 15.97 38.53 -31.06
CA SER A 322 17.36 38.93 -31.36
C SER A 322 17.41 39.91 -32.55
N LEU A 323 16.63 39.65 -33.61
CA LEU A 323 16.50 40.55 -34.76
C LEU A 323 15.85 41.90 -34.37
N GLU A 324 14.87 41.88 -33.47
CA GLU A 324 14.24 43.09 -32.94
C GLU A 324 15.23 43.89 -32.08
N GLN A 325 16.03 43.23 -31.24
CA GLN A 325 17.11 43.89 -30.48
C GLN A 325 18.17 44.51 -31.40
N GLU A 326 18.53 43.84 -32.49
CA GLU A 326 19.44 44.39 -33.51
C GLU A 326 18.80 45.59 -34.22
N ALA A 327 17.53 45.52 -34.63
CA ALA A 327 16.80 46.64 -35.23
C ALA A 327 16.64 47.83 -34.27
N GLN A 328 16.34 47.58 -32.99
CA GLN A 328 16.32 48.60 -31.94
C GLN A 328 17.71 49.21 -31.72
N SER A 329 18.79 48.43 -31.85
CA SER A 329 20.15 48.95 -31.77
C SER A 329 20.55 49.82 -32.97
N GLU A 330 19.94 49.61 -34.14
CA GLU A 330 20.07 50.49 -35.31
C GLU A 330 19.20 51.76 -35.19
N GLU A 331 18.01 51.68 -34.59
CA GLU A 331 17.13 52.84 -34.32
C GLU A 331 17.63 53.75 -33.17
N MET A 332 18.55 53.27 -32.33
CA MET A 332 19.23 54.02 -31.25
C MET A 332 20.14 55.18 -31.75
N LEU A 333 20.19 55.46 -33.06
CA LEU A 333 20.74 56.71 -33.61
C LEU A 333 19.72 57.86 -33.65
N THR A 334 18.50 57.66 -33.15
CA THR A 334 17.53 58.75 -32.96
C THR A 334 17.03 58.81 -31.51
N ASP A 335 17.23 59.96 -30.88
CA ASP A 335 16.94 60.30 -29.48
C ASP A 335 15.56 59.82 -29.00
N VAL A 336 15.51 58.92 -28.01
CA VAL A 336 14.31 58.72 -27.16
C VAL A 336 14.69 58.63 -25.67
N ASN A 337 13.92 59.34 -24.85
CA ASN A 337 14.14 59.66 -23.44
C ASN A 337 13.94 58.43 -22.51
N PRO A 338 14.87 58.11 -21.57
CA PRO A 338 14.82 56.91 -20.72
C PRO A 338 13.72 56.86 -19.64
N SER A 339 12.70 57.72 -19.73
CA SER A 339 11.69 57.89 -18.67
C SER A 339 10.42 57.05 -18.86
N ASP A 340 10.24 56.45 -20.05
CA ASP A 340 8.96 55.85 -20.47
C ASP A 340 8.93 54.31 -20.42
N LEU A 341 10.03 53.64 -20.06
CA LEU A 341 10.10 52.17 -20.01
C LEU A 341 10.39 51.64 -18.59
N TYR A 342 9.38 51.60 -17.73
CA TYR A 342 9.52 51.02 -16.40
C TYR A 342 8.26 50.22 -16.03
N ILE A 343 8.30 48.91 -16.26
CA ILE A 343 7.29 47.97 -15.80
C ILE A 343 7.56 47.72 -14.30
N PRO A 344 6.65 48.07 -13.36
CA PRO A 344 6.90 47.85 -11.94
C PRO A 344 6.84 46.35 -11.61
N LEU A 345 7.96 45.78 -11.16
CA LEU A 345 7.98 44.42 -10.62
C LEU A 345 7.20 44.37 -9.29
N ILE A 346 6.22 43.47 -9.18
CA ILE A 346 5.50 43.25 -7.92
C ILE A 346 6.41 42.47 -6.95
N PRO A 347 6.66 42.97 -5.72
CA PRO A 347 7.54 42.28 -4.79
C PRO A 347 7.00 40.90 -4.41
N GLN A 348 7.78 39.83 -4.58
CA GLN A 348 7.39 38.45 -4.22
C GLN A 348 6.93 38.32 -2.76
N LYS A 349 7.55 39.08 -1.85
CA LYS A 349 7.14 39.15 -0.45
C LYS A 349 5.68 39.58 -0.27
N PHE A 350 5.20 40.51 -1.09
CA PHE A 350 3.82 41.00 -1.02
C PHE A 350 2.81 39.93 -1.48
N ILE A 351 3.18 39.15 -2.50
CA ILE A 351 2.38 38.01 -2.97
C ILE A 351 2.25 36.95 -1.86
N TYR A 352 3.35 36.64 -1.18
CA TYR A 352 3.34 35.71 -0.05
C TYR A 352 2.43 36.18 1.10
N GLU A 353 2.51 37.45 1.47
CA GLU A 353 1.65 38.03 2.53
C GLU A 353 0.16 37.94 2.18
N ILE A 354 -0.22 38.14 0.91
CA ILE A 354 -1.60 37.97 0.46
C ILE A 354 -2.05 36.51 0.59
N LYS A 355 -1.22 35.56 0.15
CA LYS A 355 -1.52 34.12 0.24
C LYS A 355 -1.67 33.66 1.70
N GLU A 356 -0.81 34.13 2.60
CA GLU A 356 -0.93 33.81 4.03
C GLU A 356 -2.20 34.44 4.63
N TRP A 357 -2.54 35.66 4.23
CA TRP A 357 -3.77 36.33 4.66
C TRP A 357 -5.03 35.61 4.19
N THR A 358 -5.08 35.13 2.93
CA THR A 358 -6.26 34.41 2.42
C THR A 358 -6.47 33.07 3.11
N GLN A 359 -5.42 32.37 3.53
CA GLN A 359 -5.54 31.15 4.33
C GLN A 359 -6.17 31.43 5.70
N LYS A 360 -5.77 32.53 6.35
CA LYS A 360 -6.26 32.92 7.68
C LYS A 360 -7.64 33.57 7.67
N PHE A 361 -7.97 34.29 6.60
CA PHE A 361 -9.19 35.09 6.47
C PHE A 361 -9.96 34.75 5.19
N SER A 362 -10.13 33.44 4.93
CA SER A 362 -10.75 32.92 3.70
C SER A 362 -12.14 33.52 3.41
N THR A 363 -12.97 33.74 4.43
CA THR A 363 -14.32 34.35 4.27
C THR A 363 -14.29 35.83 3.89
N LEU A 364 -13.17 36.53 4.10
CA LEU A 364 -12.98 37.89 3.62
C LEU A 364 -12.40 37.89 2.20
N ALA A 365 -11.57 36.90 1.88
CA ALA A 365 -10.96 36.75 0.57
C ALA A 365 -11.95 36.26 -0.49
N PHE A 366 -12.76 35.24 -0.18
CA PHE A 366 -13.63 34.53 -1.12
C PHE A 366 -15.11 34.50 -0.67
N PRO A 367 -16.06 34.37 -1.62
CA PRO A 367 -15.86 34.40 -3.06
C PRO A 367 -15.43 35.79 -3.56
N CYS A 368 -14.66 35.83 -4.65
CA CYS A 368 -14.33 37.08 -5.33
C CYS A 368 -14.60 36.98 -6.83
N GLU A 369 -15.09 38.07 -7.41
CA GLU A 369 -15.23 38.21 -8.85
C GLU A 369 -13.90 38.64 -9.45
N VAL A 370 -13.46 37.94 -10.49
CA VAL A 370 -12.17 38.12 -11.17
C VAL A 370 -12.40 38.07 -12.67
N LYS A 371 -11.51 38.67 -13.45
CA LYS A 371 -11.52 38.60 -14.92
C LYS A 371 -10.54 37.56 -15.43
N VAL A 372 -10.90 36.93 -16.55
CA VAL A 372 -10.00 36.08 -17.34
C VAL A 372 -9.09 36.99 -18.17
N VAL A 373 -7.77 36.73 -18.19
CA VAL A 373 -6.78 37.68 -18.74
C VAL A 373 -6.08 37.20 -20.01
N ASN A 374 -5.62 35.95 -20.07
CA ASN A 374 -4.77 35.50 -21.19
C ASN A 374 -5.53 34.59 -22.16
N ASP A 375 -6.09 33.50 -21.64
CA ASP A 375 -6.68 32.41 -22.42
C ASP A 375 -8.13 32.15 -21.99
N PRO A 376 -9.04 31.82 -22.94
CA PRO A 376 -10.42 31.45 -22.60
C PRO A 376 -10.44 30.20 -21.72
N ILE A 377 -11.35 30.17 -20.74
CA ILE A 377 -11.49 29.05 -19.80
C ILE A 377 -12.75 28.26 -20.09
N THR A 378 -12.70 26.95 -19.88
CA THR A 378 -13.86 26.06 -20.03
C THR A 378 -14.32 25.58 -18.67
N LEU A 379 -15.51 26.02 -18.26
CA LEU A 379 -16.17 25.57 -17.05
C LEU A 379 -17.00 24.33 -17.36
N SER A 380 -16.89 23.29 -16.54
CA SER A 380 -17.56 22.01 -16.77
C SER A 380 -18.37 21.59 -15.56
N ASP A 381 -19.39 20.78 -15.77
CA ASP A 381 -20.11 20.13 -14.68
C ASP A 381 -19.36 18.91 -14.14
N LEU A 382 -19.76 18.40 -12.97
CA LEU A 382 -19.12 17.23 -12.34
C LEU A 382 -19.12 15.98 -13.23
N THR A 383 -20.02 15.90 -14.22
CA THR A 383 -20.11 14.78 -15.15
C THR A 383 -19.34 15.00 -16.46
N LEU A 384 -18.70 16.17 -16.63
CA LEU A 384 -18.01 16.60 -17.85
C LEU A 384 -18.89 16.55 -19.12
N SER A 385 -20.21 16.56 -18.94
CA SER A 385 -21.18 16.43 -20.03
C SER A 385 -21.62 17.78 -20.58
N ALA A 386 -21.52 18.84 -19.77
CA ALA A 386 -21.87 20.21 -20.15
C ALA A 386 -20.68 21.15 -19.91
N ASN A 387 -20.31 21.89 -20.95
CA ASN A 387 -19.19 22.83 -20.94
C ASN A 387 -19.66 24.23 -21.30
N VAL A 388 -19.17 25.22 -20.56
CA VAL A 388 -19.39 26.64 -20.79
C VAL A 388 -18.03 27.29 -21.02
N GLN A 389 -17.81 27.83 -22.20
CA GLN A 389 -16.62 28.59 -22.51
C GLN A 389 -16.78 30.03 -22.04
N VAL A 390 -15.78 30.55 -21.34
CA VAL A 390 -15.72 31.92 -20.86
C VAL A 390 -14.55 32.62 -21.56
N GLU A 391 -14.88 33.65 -22.31
CA GLU A 391 -13.92 34.42 -23.11
C GLU A 391 -13.05 35.32 -22.24
N VAL A 392 -11.87 35.66 -22.77
CA VAL A 392 -10.96 36.64 -22.17
C VAL A 392 -11.69 37.97 -21.92
N GLY A 393 -11.44 38.58 -20.77
CA GLY A 393 -12.10 39.80 -20.28
C GLY A 393 -13.44 39.56 -19.56
N SER A 394 -14.02 38.37 -19.65
CA SER A 394 -15.26 38.01 -18.94
C SER A 394 -15.00 37.78 -17.46
N SER A 395 -16.01 38.04 -16.62
CA SER A 395 -15.93 37.88 -15.18
C SER A 395 -16.36 36.48 -14.72
N VAL A 396 -15.61 35.91 -13.79
CA VAL A 396 -15.87 34.62 -13.14
C VAL A 396 -15.69 34.75 -11.64
N VAL A 397 -16.32 33.85 -10.88
CA VAL A 397 -16.23 33.89 -9.42
C VAL A 397 -15.21 32.86 -8.97
N VAL A 398 -14.19 33.29 -8.25
CA VAL A 398 -13.23 32.39 -7.59
C VAL A 398 -13.75 32.05 -6.20
N SER A 399 -13.90 30.76 -5.91
CA SER A 399 -14.34 30.24 -4.61
C SER A 399 -13.18 29.98 -3.65
N GLY A 400 -11.96 29.81 -4.17
CA GLY A 400 -10.76 29.62 -3.38
C GLY A 400 -9.56 29.13 -4.21
N PHE A 401 -8.44 28.92 -3.53
CA PHE A 401 -7.29 28.23 -4.12
C PHE A 401 -7.56 26.73 -4.26
N HIS A 402 -6.93 26.10 -5.24
CA HIS A 402 -7.06 24.66 -5.45
C HIS A 402 -6.44 23.88 -4.27
N PRO A 403 -7.10 22.85 -3.72
CA PRO A 403 -6.65 22.17 -2.49
C PRO A 403 -5.32 21.44 -2.63
N VAL A 404 -4.89 21.14 -3.86
CA VAL A 404 -3.67 20.37 -4.16
C VAL A 404 -2.57 21.24 -4.81
N SER A 405 -2.91 22.40 -5.38
CA SER A 405 -1.93 23.23 -6.11
C SER A 405 -2.09 24.72 -5.79
N GLU A 406 -1.00 25.35 -5.37
CA GLU A 406 -0.95 26.78 -5.03
C GLU A 406 -0.86 27.71 -6.24
N GLU A 407 -0.81 27.15 -7.45
CA GLU A 407 -0.74 27.86 -8.73
C GLU A 407 -2.11 27.96 -9.41
N TYR A 408 -3.13 27.29 -8.86
CA TYR A 408 -4.47 27.22 -9.43
C TYR A 408 -5.53 27.73 -8.45
N VAL A 409 -6.58 28.32 -9.01
CA VAL A 409 -7.80 28.75 -8.32
C VAL A 409 -9.00 28.00 -8.87
N VAL A 410 -10.02 27.83 -8.05
CA VAL A 410 -11.28 27.23 -8.43
C VAL A 410 -12.22 28.33 -8.88
N ALA A 411 -12.47 28.41 -10.19
CA ALA A 411 -13.37 29.39 -10.80
C ALA A 411 -14.74 28.74 -11.10
N ARG A 412 -15.81 29.52 -10.96
CA ARG A 412 -17.20 29.11 -11.23
C ARG A 412 -18.00 30.22 -11.91
N GLN A 413 -19.09 29.83 -12.58
CA GLN A 413 -19.97 30.78 -13.27
C GLN A 413 -21.02 31.37 -12.31
N GLY A 414 -20.86 32.66 -11.97
CA GLY A 414 -21.80 33.38 -11.11
C GLY A 414 -21.94 32.74 -9.72
N ASP A 415 -23.18 32.61 -9.26
CA ASP A 415 -23.49 32.07 -7.92
C ASP A 415 -23.68 30.55 -7.87
N SER A 416 -23.63 29.88 -9.02
CA SER A 416 -23.86 28.43 -9.11
C SER A 416 -22.57 27.63 -9.04
N ASP A 417 -22.57 26.56 -8.24
CA ASP A 417 -21.49 25.58 -8.16
C ASP A 417 -21.61 24.48 -9.23
N THR A 418 -22.52 24.64 -10.18
CA THR A 418 -22.75 23.64 -11.24
C THR A 418 -21.60 23.59 -12.24
N PHE A 419 -21.01 24.73 -12.61
CA PHE A 419 -19.98 24.82 -13.62
C PHE A 419 -18.70 25.37 -13.01
N MET A 420 -17.68 24.53 -12.91
CA MET A 420 -16.42 24.84 -12.24
C MET A 420 -15.23 24.45 -13.10
N ALA A 421 -14.10 25.13 -12.90
CA ALA A 421 -12.81 24.74 -13.46
C ALA A 421 -11.65 25.14 -12.53
N SER A 422 -10.57 24.38 -12.61
CA SER A 422 -9.28 24.78 -12.07
C SER A 422 -8.58 25.69 -13.09
N VAL A 423 -8.38 26.95 -12.73
CA VAL A 423 -7.78 27.97 -13.60
C VAL A 423 -6.44 28.40 -13.01
N HIS A 424 -5.41 28.50 -13.83
CA HIS A 424 -4.10 28.98 -13.38
C HIS A 424 -4.20 30.44 -12.91
N ILE A 425 -3.56 30.79 -11.79
CA ILE A 425 -3.65 32.12 -11.16
C ILE A 425 -3.28 33.23 -12.16
N ASN A 426 -2.22 33.04 -12.96
CA ASN A 426 -1.77 34.03 -13.94
C ASN A 426 -2.74 34.25 -15.09
N ASN A 427 -3.72 33.35 -15.30
CA ASN A 427 -4.76 33.54 -16.31
C ASN A 427 -5.95 34.37 -15.78
N THR A 428 -5.85 34.89 -14.55
CA THR A 428 -6.88 35.71 -13.92
C THR A 428 -6.27 36.92 -13.21
N ASP A 429 -7.06 37.98 -12.99
CA ASP A 429 -6.67 39.13 -12.16
C ASP A 429 -6.83 38.88 -10.64
N VAL A 430 -6.97 37.62 -10.21
CA VAL A 430 -7.29 37.23 -8.84
C VAL A 430 -6.33 37.82 -7.80
N MET A 431 -5.04 37.92 -8.13
CA MET A 431 -4.03 38.47 -7.21
C MET A 431 -4.19 39.97 -7.00
N GLU A 432 -4.62 40.71 -8.02
CA GLU A 432 -4.91 42.15 -7.92
C GLU A 432 -6.16 42.39 -7.06
N VAL A 433 -7.23 41.62 -7.31
CA VAL A 433 -8.48 41.70 -6.53
C VAL A 433 -8.22 41.37 -5.05
N LEU A 434 -7.46 40.30 -4.78
CA LEU A 434 -7.08 39.92 -3.42
C LEU A 434 -6.17 40.94 -2.75
N ALA A 435 -5.24 41.56 -3.50
CA ALA A 435 -4.40 42.65 -2.99
C ALA A 435 -5.25 43.84 -2.51
N GLY A 436 -6.28 44.22 -3.27
CA GLY A 436 -7.23 45.28 -2.88
C GLY A 436 -7.96 44.95 -1.56
N LYS A 437 -8.44 43.71 -1.43
CA LYS A 437 -9.10 43.24 -0.19
C LYS A 437 -8.14 43.20 1.01
N TYR A 438 -6.92 42.69 0.81
CA TYR A 438 -5.87 42.63 1.83
C TYR A 438 -5.50 44.03 2.35
N VAL A 439 -5.25 44.99 1.45
CA VAL A 439 -4.91 46.37 1.84
C VAL A 439 -6.05 47.05 2.58
N THR A 440 -7.30 46.80 2.16
CA THR A 440 -8.49 47.31 2.85
C THR A 440 -8.57 46.75 4.28
N HIS A 441 -8.39 45.45 4.45
CA HIS A 441 -8.38 44.81 5.76
C HIS A 441 -7.24 45.33 6.67
N MET A 442 -6.04 45.49 6.12
CA MET A 442 -4.92 46.01 6.88
C MET A 442 -5.12 47.46 7.32
N LYS A 443 -5.80 48.27 6.50
CA LYS A 443 -6.20 49.64 6.84
C LYS A 443 -7.19 49.67 8.01
N GLU A 444 -8.15 48.75 8.05
CA GLU A 444 -9.09 48.59 9.19
C GLU A 444 -8.36 48.20 10.48
N MET A 445 -7.29 47.41 10.37
CA MET A 445 -6.41 47.06 11.49
C MET A 445 -5.40 48.18 11.87
N GLY A 446 -5.47 49.35 11.24
CA GLY A 446 -4.61 50.50 11.53
C GLY A 446 -3.22 50.44 10.89
N LYS A 447 -2.97 49.50 9.95
CA LYS A 447 -1.72 49.40 9.20
C LYS A 447 -1.86 50.05 7.82
N LYS A 448 -0.92 50.93 7.46
CA LYS A 448 -0.88 51.56 6.12
C LYS A 448 0.06 50.80 5.20
N ILE A 449 -0.50 50.07 4.23
CA ILE A 449 0.25 49.31 3.21
C ILE A 449 -0.07 49.89 1.83
N SER A 450 0.93 49.99 0.97
CA SER A 450 0.77 50.41 -0.43
C SER A 450 0.35 49.22 -1.28
N ASN A 451 -0.65 49.39 -2.16
CA ASN A 451 -0.99 48.35 -3.14
C ASN A 451 -0.09 48.50 -4.38
N PRO A 452 0.90 47.61 -4.62
CA PRO A 452 1.77 47.66 -5.78
C PRO A 452 1.03 47.43 -7.11
N PHE A 453 -0.13 46.78 -7.10
CA PHE A 453 -0.98 46.60 -8.28
C PHE A 453 -1.68 47.91 -8.71
N MET A 454 -1.82 48.89 -7.81
CA MET A 454 -2.49 50.19 -8.07
C MET A 454 -1.51 51.33 -8.38
N SER A 455 -0.22 51.02 -8.61
CA SER A 455 0.76 52.03 -9.02
C SER A 455 0.32 52.66 -10.35
N SER A 456 0.38 53.99 -10.45
CA SER A 456 -0.12 54.81 -11.58
C SER A 456 0.48 54.52 -12.96
N ARG A 457 1.35 53.51 -13.08
CA ARG A 457 1.90 53.01 -14.34
C ARG A 457 1.17 51.78 -14.90
N PHE A 458 0.39 51.03 -14.11
CA PHE A 458 -0.40 49.90 -14.63
C PHE A 458 -1.73 50.36 -15.28
N SER A 459 -2.29 51.47 -14.79
CA SER A 459 -3.53 52.05 -15.33
C SER A 459 -3.39 52.74 -16.70
N GLN A 460 -2.17 52.90 -17.22
CA GLN A 460 -1.93 53.52 -18.54
C GLN A 460 -1.85 52.51 -19.69
N VAL A 461 -1.70 51.21 -19.40
CA VAL A 461 -1.66 50.19 -20.46
C VAL A 461 -3.06 50.00 -21.09
N ASP A 462 -4.13 50.20 -20.31
CA ASP A 462 -5.52 50.11 -20.80
C ASP A 462 -6.01 51.35 -21.55
N GLN A 463 -5.27 52.47 -21.56
CA GLN A 463 -5.69 53.70 -22.27
C GLN A 463 -5.04 53.88 -23.63
N ASN A 464 -4.00 53.13 -23.97
CA ASN A 464 -3.31 53.25 -25.27
C ASN A 464 -3.88 52.33 -26.37
N PHE A 465 -5.03 51.68 -26.14
CA PHE A 465 -5.72 50.86 -27.15
C PHE A 465 -7.10 51.42 -27.58
N SER A 466 -7.36 52.69 -27.31
CA SER A 466 -8.53 53.40 -27.86
C SER A 466 -8.08 54.73 -28.44
N GLU A 467 -8.45 54.99 -29.70
CA GLU A 467 -8.07 56.13 -30.58
C GLU A 467 -6.76 55.83 -31.36
N GLU A 468 -6.71 55.73 -32.69
CA GLU A 468 -7.46 56.37 -33.79
C GLU A 468 -7.33 55.56 -35.11
N ASP A 469 -8.40 55.61 -35.92
CA ASP A 469 -8.56 55.48 -37.39
C ASP A 469 -8.04 54.27 -38.20
#